data_AF-A0A5E4C507-F1
#
_entry.id   AF-A0A5E4C507-F1
#
_cell.length_a   1.000
_cell.length_b   1.000
_cell.length_c   1.000
_cell.angle_alpha   90.00
_cell.angle_beta   90.00
_cell.angle_gamma   90.00
#
_symmetry.space_group_name_H-M   'P 1'
#
loop_
_entity.id
_entity.type
_entity.pdbx_description
1 polymer ?
#
loop_
_entity_poly.entity_id
_entity_poly.type
_entity_poly.pdbx_seq_one_letter_code
_entity_poly.pdbx_strand_id
1 'polypeptide(L)' 'MPYHLLITDKKFIIANARVQNCAIIYCNDGFCEMTGFSRPDVMQKPCTCDFLHGPETK' A
#
# COMPACT_ATOMS: atom_id res chain seq x y z
N MET A 1 6.58 -29.48 -13.11
CA MET A 1 7.31 -28.29 -13.59
C MET A 1 6.96 -27.11 -12.68
N PRO A 2 7.79 -26.76 -11.68
CA PRO A 2 7.43 -25.80 -10.64
C PRO A 2 7.84 -24.37 -11.05
N TYR A 3 7.27 -23.84 -12.12
CA TYR A 3 7.55 -22.46 -12.57
C TYR A 3 6.39 -21.48 -12.28
N HIS A 4 5.34 -21.91 -11.59
CA HIS A 4 4.08 -21.15 -11.53
C HIS A 4 3.87 -20.23 -10.31
N LEU A 5 4.72 -20.22 -9.27
CA LEU A 5 4.32 -19.58 -7.99
C LEU A 5 5.32 -18.60 -7.36
N LEU A 6 6.35 -18.14 -8.08
CA LEU A 6 7.31 -17.16 -7.53
C LEU A 6 6.85 -15.69 -7.63
N ILE A 7 5.68 -15.40 -8.23
CA ILE A 7 5.28 -14.01 -8.54
C ILE A 7 4.19 -13.46 -7.59
N THR A 8 3.61 -14.29 -6.71
CA THR A 8 2.31 -13.98 -6.09
C THR A 8 2.36 -13.26 -4.74
N ASP A 9 3.53 -12.79 -4.27
CA ASP A 9 3.65 -12.14 -2.94
C ASP A 9 4.07 -10.66 -3.01
N LYS A 10 3.61 -9.92 -4.04
CA LYS A 10 3.88 -8.48 -4.14
C LYS A 10 2.86 -7.70 -3.32
N LYS A 11 3.36 -6.82 -2.44
CA LYS A 11 2.57 -5.82 -1.72
C LYS A 11 2.81 -4.46 -2.35
N PHE A 12 1.78 -3.83 -2.91
CA PHE A 12 1.93 -2.55 -3.58
C PHE A 12 0.66 -1.70 -3.55
N ILE A 13 0.86 -0.39 -3.70
CA ILE A 13 -0.17 0.64 -3.82
C ILE A 13 0.08 1.47 -5.08
N ILE A 14 -0.97 2.05 -5.64
CA ILE A 14 -0.89 2.99 -6.76
C ILE A 14 -1.46 4.32 -6.29
N ALA A 15 -0.74 5.39 -6.55
CA ALA A 15 -1.10 6.73 -6.16
C ALA A 15 -1.18 7.68 -7.36
N ASN A 16 -2.03 8.70 -7.25
CA ASN A 16 -2.16 9.70 -8.29
C ASN A 16 -1.12 10.82 -8.10
N ALA A 17 -0.01 10.73 -8.84
CA ALA A 17 1.08 11.70 -8.81
C ALA A 17 0.69 13.12 -9.27
N ARG A 18 -0.50 13.32 -9.87
CA ARG A 18 -0.98 14.63 -10.32
C ARG A 18 -1.67 15.44 -9.23
N VAL A 19 -1.95 14.83 -8.08
CA VAL A 19 -2.57 15.48 -6.91
C VAL A 19 -1.45 15.85 -5.93
N GLN A 20 -1.50 17.05 -5.34
CA GLN A 20 -0.45 17.55 -4.42
C GLN A 20 -0.12 16.58 -3.27
N ASN A 21 -1.09 15.76 -2.86
CA ASN A 21 -0.95 14.80 -1.77
C ASN A 21 -0.64 13.37 -2.23
N CYS A 22 -0.47 13.13 -3.53
CA CYS A 22 -0.29 11.82 -4.14
C CYS A 22 -1.24 10.76 -3.54
N ALA A 23 -2.55 11.04 -3.63
CA ALA A 23 -3.56 10.20 -2.99
C ALA A 23 -3.54 8.77 -3.54
N ILE A 24 -3.58 7.78 -2.65
CA ILE A 24 -3.66 6.36 -3.02
C ILE A 24 -5.01 6.08 -3.67
N ILE A 25 -4.97 5.59 -4.91
CA ILE A 25 -6.14 5.24 -5.72
C ILE A 25 -6.36 3.72 -5.81
N TYR A 26 -5.37 2.93 -5.42
CA TYR A 26 -5.48 1.48 -5.39
C TYR A 26 -4.51 0.86 -4.37
N CYS A 27 -4.95 -0.17 -3.67
CA CYS A 27 -4.11 -1.02 -2.83
C CYS A 27 -4.48 -2.50 -3.04
N ASN A 28 -3.45 -3.35 -3.15
CA ASN A 28 -3.64 -4.79 -3.26
C ASN A 28 -3.93 -5.42 -1.89
N ASP A 29 -4.55 -6.60 -1.88
CA ASP A 29 -4.92 -7.29 -0.63
C ASP A 29 -3.68 -7.64 0.22
N GLY A 30 -2.56 -8.00 -0.42
CA GLY A 30 -1.31 -8.29 0.29
C GLY A 30 -0.76 -7.08 1.06
N PHE A 31 -0.96 -5.84 0.58
CA PHE A 31 -0.60 -4.63 1.33
C PHE A 31 -1.51 -4.42 2.53
N CYS A 32 -2.83 -4.64 2.37
CA CYS A 32 -3.78 -4.55 3.48
C CYS A 32 -3.48 -5.59 4.56
N GLU A 33 -3.19 -6.83 4.18
CA GLU A 33 -2.80 -7.90 5.11
C GLU A 33 -1.48 -7.59 5.83
N MET A 34 -0.48 -7.07 5.12
CA MET A 34 0.84 -6.74 5.69
C MET A 34 0.76 -5.59 6.70
N THR A 35 -0.05 -4.58 6.41
CA THR A 35 -0.15 -3.36 7.23
C THR A 35 -1.23 -3.47 8.31
N GLY A 36 -2.15 -4.42 8.19
CA GLY A 36 -3.32 -4.55 9.06
C GLY A 36 -4.41 -3.50 8.80
N PHE A 37 -4.23 -2.60 7.83
CA PHE A 37 -5.22 -1.60 7.46
C PHE A 37 -6.18 -2.13 6.41
N SER A 38 -7.46 -1.83 6.58
CA SER A 38 -8.46 -2.18 5.59
C SER A 38 -8.29 -1.31 4.33
N ARG A 39 -8.72 -1.82 3.17
CA ARG A 39 -8.72 -1.05 1.91
C ARG A 39 -9.30 0.36 2.06
N PRO A 40 -10.49 0.59 2.64
CA PRO A 40 -11.02 1.95 2.79
C PRO A 40 -10.18 2.82 3.73
N ASP A 41 -9.47 2.25 4.70
CA ASP A 41 -8.54 3.02 5.53
C ASP A 41 -7.33 3.51 4.73
N VAL A 42 -6.84 2.73 3.76
CA VAL A 42 -5.66 3.08 2.95
C VAL A 42 -6.00 4.03 1.80
N MET A 43 -7.19 3.91 1.24
CA MET A 43 -7.62 4.70 0.08
C MET A 43 -7.67 6.20 0.41
N GLN A 44 -7.34 7.05 -0.58
CA GLN A 44 -7.29 8.52 -0.46
C GLN A 44 -6.26 9.08 0.55
N LYS A 45 -5.54 8.23 1.28
CA LYS A 45 -4.39 8.67 2.10
C LYS A 45 -3.19 9.04 1.21
N PRO A 46 -2.26 9.88 1.71
CA PRO A 46 -1.03 10.17 0.98
C PRO A 46 -0.16 8.93 0.81
N CYS A 47 0.49 8.80 -0.35
CA CYS A 47 1.38 7.67 -0.66
C CYS A 47 2.71 7.68 0.12
N THR A 48 2.97 8.72 0.91
CA THR A 48 4.09 8.76 1.87
C THR A 48 3.91 7.77 3.02
N CYS A 49 2.68 7.25 3.20
CA CYS A 49 2.34 6.26 4.21
C CYS A 49 2.70 6.70 5.65
N ASP A 50 2.56 7.99 5.96
CA ASP A 50 2.87 8.53 7.29
C ASP A 50 2.08 7.88 8.42
N PHE A 51 0.92 7.31 8.10
CA PHE A 51 0.08 6.54 9.02
C PHE A 51 0.68 5.20 9.45
N LEU A 52 1.72 4.72 8.76
CA LEU A 52 2.47 3.51 9.11
C LEU A 52 3.67 3.81 10.03
N HIS A 53 4.08 5.08 10.17
CA HIS A 53 5.20 5.44 11.03
C HIS A 53 4.79 5.38 12.50
N GLY A 54 5.54 4.59 13.28
CA GLY A 54 5.48 4.61 14.73
C GLY A 54 6.27 5.78 15.35
N PRO A 55 6.23 5.93 16.68
CA PRO A 55 6.89 7.02 17.41
C PRO A 55 8.40 7.15 17.15
N GLU A 56 9.06 6.04 16.81
CA GLU A 56 10.52 5.93 16.63
C GLU A 56 10.98 6.01 15.16
N THR A 57 10.07 6.24 14.20
CA THR A 57 10.33 6.01 12.76
C THR A 57 9.94 7.18 11.86
N LYS A 58 10.09 8.42 12.35
CA LYS A 58 9.78 9.65 11.60
C LYS A 58 11.01 10.30 10.99
#